data_AF-A0A1C5H3T1-F1
#
_entry.id   AF-A0A1C5H3T1-F1
#
_cell.length_a   1.000
_cell.length_b   1.000
_cell.length_c   1.000
_cell.angle_alpha   90.00
_cell.angle_beta   90.00
_cell.angle_gamma   90.00
#
_symmetry.space_group_name_H-M   'P 1'
#
loop_
_entity.id
_entity.type
_entity.pdbx_description
1 polymer ?
#
loop_
_entity_poly.entity_id
_entity_poly.type
_entity_poly.pdbx_seq_one_letter_code
_entity_poly.pdbx_strand_id
1 'polypeptide(L)'
;MFDNLNWWEIGALLLLALLIFGDRLPAVINDGLRMVRNLRDMARNATGDLSRELGTDIQLEDLHPKAFIRKHLLSEEDEAAIRKPLQGVYDNLRADVTGVHDELKDVASAADLRSDARRSTATGAAPAPAPRPSYDDAT
;
A
#
# COMPACT_ATOMS: atom_id res chain seq x y z
N MET A 1 -8.84 0.13 -4.10
CA MET A 1 -8.58 0.51 -2.69
C MET A 1 -9.51 1.65 -2.25
N PHE A 2 -9.74 2.65 -3.11
CA PHE A 2 -10.74 3.70 -2.89
C PHE A 2 -12.19 3.19 -2.94
N ASP A 3 -12.42 1.98 -3.43
CA ASP A 3 -13.76 1.36 -3.55
C ASP A 3 -14.39 0.98 -2.21
N ASN A 4 -13.61 0.97 -1.12
CA ASN A 4 -14.09 0.71 0.24
C ASN A 4 -14.43 2.00 1.01
N LEU A 5 -14.43 3.17 0.35
CA LEU A 5 -14.64 4.46 1.01
C LEU A 5 -16.14 4.77 1.14
N ASN A 6 -16.60 4.84 2.37
CA ASN A 6 -17.98 5.19 2.71
C ASN A 6 -18.17 6.71 2.67
N TRP A 7 -19.42 7.15 2.52
CA TRP A 7 -19.78 8.58 2.47
C TRP A 7 -19.33 9.37 3.70
N TRP A 8 -19.30 8.74 4.88
CA TRP A 8 -18.84 9.37 6.11
C TRP A 8 -17.32 9.60 6.13
N GLU A 9 -16.54 8.69 5.55
CA GLU A 9 -15.08 8.84 5.41
C GLU A 9 -14.75 9.93 4.40
N ILE A 10 -15.51 10.05 3.31
CA ILE A 10 -15.39 11.19 2.39
C ILE A 10 -15.61 12.51 3.13
N GLY A 11 -16.64 12.57 3.99
CA GLY A 11 -16.90 13.74 4.84
C GLY A 11 -15.73 14.05 5.78
N ALA A 12 -15.16 13.03 6.43
CA ALA A 12 -14.01 13.18 7.32
C ALA A 12 -12.76 13.68 6.56
N LEU A 13 -12.51 13.17 5.36
CA LEU A 13 -11.41 13.63 4.50
C LEU A 13 -11.61 15.07 4.02
N LEU A 14 -12.84 15.47 3.72
CA LEU A 14 -13.16 16.86 3.36
C LEU A 14 -12.89 17.80 4.53
N LEU A 15 -13.29 17.43 5.75
CA LEU A 15 -12.97 18.19 6.95
C LEU A 15 -11.47 18.27 7.21
N LEU A 16 -10.74 17.17 7.03
CA LEU A 16 -9.28 17.14 7.16
C LEU A 16 -8.60 18.02 6.11
N ALA A 17 -9.08 17.98 4.87
CA ALA A 17 -8.56 18.84 3.81
C ALA A 17 -8.83 20.32 4.12
N LEU A 18 -10.01 20.66 4.63
CA LEU A 18 -10.31 22.01 5.11
C LEU A 18 -9.39 22.42 6.28
N LEU A 19 -9.07 21.50 7.21
CA LEU A 19 -8.18 21.79 8.32
C LEU A 19 -6.73 22.06 7.87
N ILE A 20 -6.24 21.27 6.91
CA ILE A 20 -4.85 21.37 6.41
C ILE A 20 -4.69 22.57 5.49
N PHE A 21 -5.60 22.73 4.52
CA PHE A 21 -5.48 23.72 3.45
C PHE A 21 -6.25 25.02 3.72
N GLY A 22 -7.31 24.96 4.54
CA GLY A 22 -8.18 26.10 4.83
C GLY A 22 -8.73 26.75 3.57
N ASP A 23 -8.65 28.07 3.53
CA ASP A 23 -9.11 28.91 2.41
C ASP A 23 -8.29 28.71 1.11
N ARG A 24 -7.16 28.00 1.17
CA ARG A 24 -6.31 27.75 0.00
C ARG A 24 -6.73 26.52 -0.79
N LEU A 25 -7.67 25.72 -0.28
CA LEU A 25 -8.14 24.51 -0.95
C LEU A 25 -8.62 24.76 -2.39
N PRO A 26 -9.42 25.81 -2.68
CA PRO A 26 -9.83 26.12 -4.06
C PRO A 26 -8.64 26.44 -4.98
N ALA A 27 -7.61 27.11 -4.45
CA ALA A 27 -6.40 27.42 -5.20
C ALA A 27 -5.61 26.14 -5.52
N VAL A 28 -5.42 25.26 -4.54
CA VAL A 28 -4.71 23.97 -4.72
C VAL A 28 -5.43 23.07 -5.72
N ILE A 29 -6.76 23.00 -5.69
CA ILE A 29 -7.54 22.28 -6.69
C ILE A 29 -7.30 22.85 -8.09
N ASN A 30 -7.32 24.18 -8.22
CA ASN A 30 -7.14 24.84 -9.51
C ASN A 30 -5.71 24.60 -10.07
N ASP A 31 -4.70 24.64 -9.22
CA ASP A 31 -3.32 24.35 -9.58
C ASP A 31 -3.14 22.88 -10.00
N GLY A 32 -3.75 21.95 -9.27
CA GLY A 32 -3.79 20.53 -9.63
C GLY A 32 -4.48 20.28 -10.98
N LEU A 33 -5.64 20.91 -11.20
CA LEU A 33 -6.37 20.83 -12.47
C LEU A 33 -5.55 21.38 -13.64
N ARG A 34 -4.87 22.51 -13.46
CA ARG A 34 -3.97 23.08 -14.46
C ARG A 34 -2.81 22.13 -14.77
N MET A 35 -2.20 21.54 -13.75
CA MET A 35 -1.13 20.57 -13.93
C MET A 35 -1.59 19.34 -14.70
N VAL A 36 -2.76 18.77 -14.36
CA VAL A 36 -3.34 17.64 -15.09
C VAL A 36 -3.63 18.00 -16.55
N ARG A 37 -4.18 19.19 -16.80
CA ARG A 37 -4.48 19.65 -18.16
C ARG A 37 -3.20 19.81 -18.99
N ASN A 38 -2.18 20.44 -18.41
CA ASN A 38 -0.88 20.61 -19.07
C ASN A 38 -0.21 19.26 -19.34
N LEU A 39 -0.29 18.31 -18.40
CA LEU A 39 0.25 16.96 -18.58
C LEU A 39 -0.48 16.21 -19.70
N ARG A 40 -1.82 16.33 -19.77
CA ARG A 40 -2.62 15.75 -20.86
C ARG A 40 -2.24 16.35 -22.22
N ASP A 41 -2.07 17.66 -22.28
CA ASP A 41 -1.72 18.35 -23.53
C ASP A 41 -0.28 18.01 -23.94
N MET A 42 0.65 17.89 -22.98
CA MET A 42 2.02 17.42 -23.20
C MET A 42 2.06 15.97 -23.71
N ALA A 43 1.26 15.07 -23.13
CA ALA A 43 1.14 13.69 -23.60
C ALA A 43 0.61 13.65 -25.03
N ARG A 44 -0.43 14.43 -25.35
CA ARG A 44 -0.99 14.53 -26.72
C ARG A 44 0.02 15.05 -27.73
N ASN A 45 0.77 16.10 -27.39
CA ASN A 45 1.78 16.68 -28.27
C ASN A 45 2.96 15.73 -28.49
N ALA A 46 3.49 15.12 -27.42
CA ALA A 46 4.59 14.16 -27.51
C ALA A 46 4.20 12.92 -28.33
N THR A 47 2.97 12.43 -28.20
CA THR A 47 2.44 11.38 -29.08
C THR A 47 2.33 11.85 -30.53
N GLY A 48 1.88 13.08 -30.77
CA GLY A 48 1.79 13.65 -32.11
C GLY A 48 3.15 13.76 -32.80
N ASP A 49 4.16 14.24 -32.09
CA ASP A 49 5.52 14.39 -32.61
C ASP A 49 6.18 13.01 -32.85
N LEU A 50 5.99 12.06 -31.91
CA LEU A 50 6.52 10.70 -32.03
C LEU A 50 5.82 9.91 -33.15
N SER A 51 4.50 10.08 -33.34
CA SER A 51 3.73 9.49 -34.46
C SER A 51 4.19 10.03 -35.81
N ARG A 52 4.54 11.32 -35.88
CA ARG A 52 4.95 11.99 -37.11
C ARG A 52 6.37 11.64 -37.55
N GLU A 53 7.26 11.35 -36.60
CA GLU A 53 8.63 10.92 -36.88
C GLU A 53 8.78 9.41 -37.12
N LEU A 54 7.92 8.56 -36.52
CA LEU A 54 7.97 7.10 -36.69
C LEU A 54 7.00 6.54 -37.74
N GLY A 55 6.07 7.35 -38.26
CA GLY A 55 5.15 6.93 -39.34
C GLY A 55 4.13 5.87 -38.94
N THR A 56 3.97 5.59 -37.63
CA THR A 56 2.97 4.65 -37.10
C THR A 56 2.04 5.39 -36.14
N ASP A 57 0.74 5.32 -36.43
CA ASP A 57 -0.33 6.01 -35.70
C ASP A 57 -0.56 5.42 -34.31
N ILE A 58 0.07 6.00 -33.29
CA ILE A 58 -0.22 5.70 -31.88
C ILE A 58 -1.41 6.54 -31.44
N GLN A 59 -2.60 5.98 -31.59
CA GLN A 59 -3.85 6.60 -31.13
C GLN A 59 -3.96 6.42 -29.62
N LEU A 60 -3.98 7.54 -28.91
CA LEU A 60 -3.95 7.62 -27.45
C LEU A 60 -5.27 7.21 -26.77
N GLU A 61 -6.30 6.87 -27.56
CA GLU A 61 -7.60 6.40 -27.09
C GLU A 61 -7.64 4.92 -26.66
N ASP A 62 -6.62 4.09 -26.96
CA ASP A 62 -6.56 2.67 -26.56
C ASP A 62 -5.33 2.33 -25.68
N LEU A 63 -5.08 3.15 -24.65
CA LEU A 63 -4.17 2.80 -23.55
C LEU A 63 -4.94 2.22 -22.36
N HIS A 64 -5.50 1.02 -22.53
CA HIS A 64 -5.41 0.07 -21.42
C HIS A 64 -3.92 -0.27 -21.26
N PRO A 65 -3.30 -0.14 -20.06
CA PRO A 65 -1.86 -0.38 -19.89
C PRO A 65 -1.46 -1.81 -20.32
N LYS A 66 -2.41 -2.75 -20.30
CA LYS A 66 -2.23 -4.12 -20.81
C LYS A 66 -2.23 -4.24 -22.35
N ALA A 67 -2.91 -3.36 -23.07
CA ALA A 67 -2.99 -3.39 -24.54
C ALA A 67 -1.79 -2.67 -25.17
N PHE A 68 -1.35 -1.55 -24.59
CA PHE A 68 -0.19 -0.76 -25.06
C PHE A 68 1.14 -1.52 -24.95
N ILE A 69 1.37 -2.19 -23.81
CA ILE A 69 2.54 -3.07 -23.63
C ILE A 69 2.51 -4.24 -24.63
N ARG A 70 1.31 -4.76 -24.93
CA ARG A 70 1.12 -5.87 -25.88
C ARG A 70 1.37 -5.51 -27.34
N LYS A 71 1.15 -4.25 -27.73
CA LYS A 71 1.27 -3.82 -29.12
C LYS A 71 2.59 -3.13 -29.45
N HIS A 72 3.33 -2.61 -28.46
CA HIS A 72 4.56 -1.84 -28.70
C HIS A 72 5.81 -2.29 -27.92
N LEU A 73 5.67 -3.16 -26.90
CA LEU A 73 6.80 -3.80 -26.22
C LEU A 73 6.92 -5.30 -26.57
N LEU A 74 6.04 -5.81 -27.43
CA LEU A 74 5.79 -7.24 -27.66
C LEU A 74 5.84 -7.58 -29.17
N SER A 75 6.79 -7.00 -29.91
CA SER A 75 7.24 -7.67 -31.15
C SER A 75 7.92 -8.98 -30.77
N GLU A 76 7.55 -10.05 -31.47
CA GLU A 76 7.74 -11.48 -31.12
C GLU A 76 9.19 -11.95 -30.91
N GLU A 77 10.17 -11.07 -31.08
CA GLU A 77 11.60 -11.36 -31.06
C GLU A 77 12.23 -11.09 -29.67
N ASP A 78 11.68 -10.15 -28.90
CA ASP A 78 12.20 -9.74 -27.58
C ASP A 78 11.51 -10.41 -26.38
N GLU A 79 10.45 -11.20 -26.64
CA GLU A 79 9.65 -11.90 -25.62
C GLU A 79 10.52 -12.88 -24.81
N ALA A 80 11.50 -13.55 -25.43
CA ALA A 80 12.36 -14.52 -24.75
C ALA A 80 13.51 -13.86 -23.96
N ALA A 81 13.99 -12.70 -24.40
CA ALA A 81 15.12 -12.00 -23.79
C ALA A 81 14.70 -11.22 -22.54
N ILE A 82 13.49 -10.66 -22.52
CA ILE A 82 12.99 -9.85 -21.39
C ILE A 82 12.14 -10.70 -20.41
N ARG A 83 11.46 -11.77 -20.85
CA ARG A 83 10.70 -12.61 -19.90
C ARG A 83 11.58 -13.39 -18.93
N LYS A 84 12.70 -13.93 -19.38
CA LYS A 84 13.61 -14.71 -18.52
C LYS A 84 14.11 -13.93 -17.30
N PRO A 85 14.63 -12.69 -17.45
CA PRO A 85 15.08 -11.92 -16.29
C PRO A 85 13.89 -11.46 -15.41
N LEU A 86 12.75 -11.09 -15.99
CA LEU A 86 11.59 -10.66 -15.21
C LEU A 86 10.92 -11.79 -14.43
N GLN A 87 10.87 -13.00 -14.98
CA GLN A 87 10.41 -14.20 -14.26
C GLN A 87 11.35 -14.53 -13.11
N GLY A 88 12.68 -14.50 -13.35
CA GLY A 88 13.65 -14.71 -12.27
C GLY A 88 13.51 -13.68 -11.14
N VAL A 89 13.34 -12.40 -11.46
CA VAL A 89 13.10 -11.35 -10.45
C VAL A 89 11.79 -11.59 -9.70
N TYR A 90 10.71 -11.96 -10.40
CA TYR A 90 9.41 -12.26 -9.79
C TYR A 90 9.47 -13.49 -8.87
N ASP A 91 10.15 -14.55 -9.28
CA ASP A 91 10.30 -15.78 -8.53
C ASP A 91 11.13 -15.56 -7.26
N ASN A 92 12.21 -14.77 -7.34
CA ASN A 92 13.01 -14.37 -6.17
C ASN A 92 12.18 -13.53 -5.18
N LEU A 93 11.41 -12.55 -5.68
CA LEU A 93 10.52 -11.74 -4.85
C LEU A 93 9.43 -12.59 -4.19
N ARG A 94 8.87 -13.56 -4.92
CA ARG A 94 7.87 -14.50 -4.40
C ARG A 94 8.47 -15.35 -3.29
N ALA A 95 9.68 -15.90 -3.49
CA ALA A 95 10.38 -16.74 -2.54
C ALA A 95 10.72 -15.98 -1.25
N ASP A 96 11.25 -14.77 -1.36
CA ASP A 96 11.58 -13.91 -0.22
C ASP A 96 10.33 -13.58 0.60
N VAL A 97 9.23 -13.22 -0.07
CA VAL A 97 7.96 -12.91 0.61
C VAL A 97 7.40 -14.15 1.33
N THR A 98 7.48 -15.34 0.72
CA THR A 98 7.05 -16.57 1.38
C THR A 98 7.93 -16.92 2.58
N GLY A 99 9.25 -16.74 2.48
CA GLY A 99 10.18 -17.00 3.58
C GLY A 99 9.92 -16.06 4.77
N VAL A 100 9.74 -14.77 4.50
CA VAL A 100 9.39 -13.78 5.52
C VAL A 100 8.05 -14.12 6.17
N HIS A 101 7.05 -14.56 5.39
CA HIS A 101 5.75 -14.94 5.95
C HIS A 101 5.84 -16.14 6.92
N ASP A 102 6.63 -17.16 6.57
CA ASP A 102 6.83 -18.33 7.41
C ASP A 102 7.61 -17.98 8.69
N GLU A 103 8.63 -17.13 8.60
CA GLU A 103 9.39 -16.65 9.76
C GLU A 103 8.52 -15.82 10.71
N LEU A 104 7.67 -14.93 10.18
CA LEU A 104 6.70 -14.20 11.00
C LEU A 104 5.73 -15.16 11.69
N LYS A 105 5.29 -16.22 11.02
CA LYS A 105 4.37 -17.21 11.60
C LYS A 105 5.03 -18.02 12.71
N ASP A 106 6.30 -18.38 12.56
CA ASP A 106 7.06 -19.09 13.59
C ASP A 106 7.33 -18.20 14.81
N VAL A 107 7.74 -16.95 14.58
CA VAL A 107 7.90 -15.96 15.65
C VAL A 107 6.58 -15.68 16.37
N ALA A 108 5.47 -15.55 15.64
CA ALA A 108 4.15 -15.38 16.21
C ALA A 108 3.74 -16.59 17.06
N SER A 109 3.97 -17.81 16.57
CA SER A 109 3.68 -19.05 17.29
C SER A 109 4.54 -19.19 18.55
N ALA A 110 5.84 -18.88 18.46
CA ALA A 110 6.75 -18.89 19.59
C ALA A 110 6.39 -17.82 20.64
N ALA A 111 5.95 -16.64 20.20
CA ALA A 111 5.46 -15.58 21.07
C ALA A 111 4.17 -15.98 21.79
N ASP A 112 3.25 -16.65 21.09
CA ASP A 112 1.99 -17.14 21.66
C ASP A 112 2.23 -18.25 22.69
N LEU A 113 3.08 -19.24 22.37
CA LEU A 113 3.50 -20.28 23.33
C LEU A 113 4.20 -19.69 24.57
N ARG A 114 5.03 -18.66 24.39
CA ARG A 114 5.67 -17.95 25.51
C ARG A 114 4.67 -17.11 26.32
N SER A 115 3.63 -16.57 25.67
CA SER A 115 2.51 -15.90 26.32
C SER A 115 1.69 -16.87 27.16
N ASP A 116 1.39 -18.05 26.64
CA ASP A 116 0.68 -19.12 27.35
C ASP A 116 1.52 -19.72 28.49
N ALA A 117 2.83 -19.87 28.29
CA ALA A 117 3.75 -20.30 29.35
C ALA A 117 3.82 -19.26 30.49
N ARG A 118 3.86 -17.96 30.17
CA ARG A 118 3.76 -16.88 31.18
C ARG A 118 2.42 -16.91 31.92
N ARG A 119 1.31 -17.13 31.20
CA ARG A 119 -0.02 -17.26 31.78
C ARG A 119 -0.11 -18.45 32.73
N SER A 120 0.54 -19.57 32.39
CA SER A 120 0.63 -20.76 33.22
C SER A 120 1.48 -20.54 34.48
N THR A 121 2.58 -19.78 34.39
CA THR A 121 3.36 -19.39 35.60
C THR A 121 2.64 -18.36 36.47
N ALA A 122 1.78 -17.50 35.90
CA ALA A 122 0.96 -16.56 36.65
C ALA A 122 -0.17 -17.26 37.44
N THR A 123 -0.65 -18.41 36.96
CA THR A 123 -1.61 -19.26 37.70
C THR A 123 -0.92 -20.18 38.73
N GLY A 124 0.42 -20.29 38.69
CA GLY A 124 1.19 -21.21 39.55
C GLY A 124 2.03 -20.57 40.66
N ALA A 125 1.98 -19.26 40.89
CA ALA A 125 2.87 -18.58 41.84
C ALA A 125 2.15 -18.00 43.08
N ALA A 126 2.33 -18.73 44.19
CA ALA A 126 2.36 -18.35 45.61
C ALA A 126 1.04 -18.12 46.40
N PRO A 127 0.90 -18.74 47.61
CA PRO A 127 -0.25 -18.56 48.47
C PRO A 127 -0.23 -17.18 49.14
N ALA A 128 -1.41 -16.58 49.28
CA ALA A 128 -1.61 -15.27 49.90
C ALA A 128 -0.99 -15.19 51.31
N PRO A 129 -0.32 -14.07 51.68
CA PRO A 129 0.12 -13.88 53.05
C PRO A 129 -1.10 -13.64 53.96
N ALA A 130 -1.05 -14.22 55.16
CA ALA A 130 -2.14 -14.20 56.15
C ALA A 130 -2.64 -12.77 56.49
N PRO A 131 -3.94 -12.60 56.77
CA PRO A 131 -4.51 -11.30 57.11
C PRO A 131 -3.98 -10.81 58.45
N ARG A 132 -3.48 -9.57 58.48
CA ARG A 132 -3.02 -8.90 59.71
C ARG A 132 -4.23 -8.36 60.46
N PRO A 133 -4.32 -8.52 61.79
CA PRO A 133 -5.42 -7.94 62.57
C PRO A 133 -5.29 -6.42 62.62
N SER A 134 -6.37 -5.73 62.25
CA SER A 134 -6.53 -4.28 62.40
C SER A 134 -6.82 -3.96 63.86
N TYR A 135 -5.91 -3.28 64.55
CA TYR A 135 -6.22 -2.60 65.80
C TYR A 135 -6.74 -1.20 65.46
N ASP A 136 -8.05 -1.04 65.52
CA ASP A 136 -8.70 0.25 65.70
C ASP A 136 -9.04 0.35 67.19
N ASP A 137 -8.10 0.87 67.97
CA ASP A 137 -8.36 1.32 69.34
C ASP A 137 -7.27 2.34 69.74
N ALA A 138 -7.59 3.62 69.59
CA ALA A 138 -6.95 4.70 70.32
C ALA A 138 -7.91 5.90 70.37
N THR A 139 -8.52 6.02 71.55
CA THR A 139 -8.98 7.23 72.25
C THR A 139 -8.44 8.57 71.75
#